data_AF-A0A3N6H5T2-F1
#
_entry.id   AF-A0A3N6H5T2-F1
#
_cell.length_a   1.000
_cell.length_b   1.000
_cell.length_c   1.000
_cell.angle_alpha   90.00
_cell.angle_beta   90.00
_cell.angle_gamma   90.00
#
_symmetry.space_group_name_H-M   'P 1'
#
loop_
_entity.id
_entity.type
_entity.pdbx_description
1 polymer ?
#
loop_
_entity_poly.entity_id
_entity_poly.type
_entity_poly.pdbx_seq_one_letter_code
_entity_poly.pdbx_strand_id
1 'polypeptide(L)'
;MPEPPHADAGPEHAGPAESSAAVSVPEHRAASAPDLDQGTAPPAPHSPAYLALARLGRRDHRLALSADDCAALEAQAAEWFARGVDAEYLISALTAGLPARVDIPVRFVGRRLADKIPPRLPAERTSRVAPARRVLVECTECGAPGRPEALPDGLCRPCRADHRPGTGGTTPPRPTEAPADAAPGIGAYVAALRDMLKAP
;
A
#
# COMPACT_ATOMS: atom_id res chain seq x y z
N MET A 1 -18.31 -77.29 -23.22
CA MET A 1 -17.66 -78.33 -22.39
C MET A 1 -17.97 -79.67 -23.05
N PRO A 2 -16.95 -80.47 -23.40
CA PRO A 2 -15.93 -80.92 -22.47
C PRO A 2 -14.47 -80.59 -22.86
N GLU A 3 -13.59 -80.68 -21.86
CA GLU A 3 -12.12 -80.60 -21.87
C GLU A 3 -11.60 -81.94 -21.25
N PRO A 4 -10.28 -82.15 -21.05
CA PRO A 4 -9.22 -82.71 -21.92
C PRO A 4 -8.85 -84.17 -21.56
N PRO A 5 -7.65 -84.66 -21.93
CA PRO A 5 -6.80 -85.24 -20.89
C PRO A 5 -5.38 -84.66 -20.81
N HIS A 6 -4.88 -84.67 -19.58
CA HIS A 6 -3.57 -84.24 -19.09
C HIS A 6 -2.44 -85.23 -19.41
N ALA A 7 -1.19 -84.74 -19.43
CA ALA A 7 -0.05 -85.49 -18.93
C ALA A 7 1.03 -84.52 -18.40
N ASP A 8 1.28 -84.67 -17.10
CA ASP A 8 2.22 -83.99 -16.22
C ASP A 8 3.59 -84.70 -16.26
N ALA A 9 4.69 -83.94 -16.20
CA ALA A 9 5.98 -84.40 -15.67
C ALA A 9 6.99 -83.23 -15.52
N GLY A 10 7.11 -82.67 -14.31
CA GLY A 10 8.42 -82.30 -13.75
C GLY A 10 9.13 -83.54 -13.17
N PRO A 11 10.26 -83.46 -12.43
CA PRO A 11 10.95 -82.27 -11.90
C PRO A 11 12.50 -82.26 -12.08
N GLU A 12 13.08 -81.08 -11.83
CA GLU A 12 14.34 -80.73 -11.12
C GLU A 12 15.59 -81.64 -11.21
N HIS A 13 16.79 -81.05 -11.36
CA HIS A 13 17.90 -81.14 -10.38
C HIS A 13 19.12 -80.24 -10.73
N ALA A 14 19.72 -79.73 -9.65
CA ALA A 14 21.10 -79.26 -9.45
C ALA A 14 21.45 -77.76 -9.69
N GLY A 15 21.35 -76.96 -8.61
CA GLY A 15 22.38 -75.97 -8.26
C GLY A 15 23.57 -76.66 -7.54
N PRO A 16 24.52 -75.96 -6.85
CA PRO A 16 24.65 -74.51 -6.61
C PRO A 16 26.10 -73.97 -6.85
N ALA A 17 26.28 -72.63 -6.86
CA ALA A 17 27.44 -71.95 -6.23
C ALA A 17 27.27 -70.42 -6.23
N GLU A 18 27.26 -69.85 -5.03
CA GLU A 18 27.41 -68.43 -4.71
C GLU A 18 28.74 -67.84 -5.22
N SER A 19 28.70 -66.57 -5.66
CA SER A 19 29.76 -65.63 -5.26
C SER A 19 29.28 -64.18 -5.31
N SER A 20 29.26 -63.59 -4.12
CA SER A 20 29.02 -62.20 -3.79
C SER A 20 30.10 -61.27 -4.34
N ALA A 21 29.73 -60.16 -4.98
CA ALA A 21 30.56 -58.94 -5.00
C ALA A 21 29.75 -57.70 -5.44
N ALA A 22 29.39 -56.89 -4.43
CA ALA A 22 29.35 -55.43 -4.41
C ALA A 22 28.70 -54.64 -5.56
N VAL A 23 27.55 -54.06 -5.24
CA VAL A 23 27.01 -52.80 -5.79
C VAL A 23 28.13 -51.75 -5.88
N SER A 24 28.36 -51.20 -7.08
CA SER A 24 29.23 -50.04 -7.28
C SER A 24 28.40 -48.85 -7.77
N VAL A 25 28.30 -47.87 -6.89
CA VAL A 25 27.75 -46.52 -7.10
C VAL A 25 28.59 -45.78 -8.16
N PRO A 26 28.01 -44.99 -9.08
CA PRO A 26 28.80 -44.14 -9.96
C PRO A 26 29.38 -42.98 -9.14
N GLU A 27 30.69 -43.01 -8.96
CA GLU A 27 31.46 -41.98 -8.27
C GLU A 27 31.64 -40.75 -9.17
N HIS A 28 31.29 -39.59 -8.60
CA HIS A 28 31.52 -38.27 -9.15
C HIS A 28 33.00 -38.01 -9.43
N ARG A 29 33.34 -37.52 -10.63
CA ARG A 29 34.56 -36.75 -10.85
C ARG A 29 34.29 -35.46 -11.61
N ALA A 30 34.61 -34.38 -10.90
CA ALA A 30 34.57 -32.97 -11.25
C ALA A 30 34.97 -32.63 -12.70
N ALA A 31 34.09 -31.92 -13.39
CA ALA A 31 34.45 -30.99 -14.45
C ALA A 31 34.11 -29.58 -13.93
N SER A 32 35.11 -28.71 -14.04
CA SER A 32 35.24 -27.40 -13.41
C SER A 32 34.03 -26.49 -13.61
N ALA A 33 33.56 -25.90 -12.51
CA ALA A 33 32.68 -24.75 -12.56
C ALA A 33 33.42 -23.57 -13.23
N PRO A 34 32.80 -22.87 -14.20
CA PRO A 34 33.21 -21.51 -14.48
C PRO A 34 32.86 -20.66 -13.24
N ASP A 35 33.89 -20.02 -12.72
CA ASP A 35 33.82 -18.91 -11.80
C ASP A 35 32.93 -17.82 -12.44
N LEU A 36 31.69 -17.74 -11.99
CA LEU A 36 30.87 -16.55 -12.08
C LEU A 36 30.65 -16.09 -10.64
N ASP A 37 31.68 -15.48 -10.08
CA ASP A 37 31.51 -14.44 -9.08
C ASP A 37 30.65 -13.33 -9.69
N GLN A 38 29.34 -13.56 -9.65
CA GLN A 38 28.35 -12.56 -9.97
C GLN A 38 27.60 -12.35 -8.67
N GLY A 39 28.12 -11.40 -7.89
CA GLY A 39 27.47 -10.87 -6.70
C GLY A 39 25.99 -10.67 -7.01
N THR A 40 25.18 -11.61 -6.52
CA THR A 40 23.74 -11.57 -6.71
C THR A 40 23.25 -10.48 -5.77
N ALA A 41 23.19 -9.26 -6.31
CA ALA A 41 22.25 -8.29 -5.79
C ALA A 41 20.91 -9.01 -5.65
N PRO A 42 20.20 -8.89 -4.51
CA PRO A 42 18.90 -9.52 -4.36
C PRO A 42 18.06 -9.14 -5.59
N PRO A 43 17.36 -10.10 -6.23
CA PRO A 43 16.58 -9.82 -7.42
C PRO A 43 15.72 -8.61 -7.13
N ALA A 44 15.75 -7.63 -8.03
CA ALA A 44 14.98 -6.40 -7.86
C ALA A 44 13.54 -6.78 -7.52
N PRO A 45 12.91 -6.12 -6.53
CA PRO A 45 11.55 -6.47 -6.14
C PRO A 45 10.66 -6.40 -7.38
N HIS A 46 9.94 -7.48 -7.67
CA HIS A 46 8.99 -7.53 -8.77
C HIS A 46 8.09 -6.28 -8.76
N SER A 47 7.76 -5.76 -9.94
CA SER A 47 6.91 -4.57 -10.03
C SER A 47 5.53 -4.81 -9.39
N PRO A 48 4.83 -3.76 -8.96
CA PRO A 48 3.45 -3.90 -8.46
C PRO A 48 2.52 -4.53 -9.49
N ALA A 49 2.77 -4.33 -10.80
CA ALA A 49 2.00 -4.92 -11.87
C ALA A 49 2.19 -6.44 -11.95
N TYR A 50 3.44 -6.90 -11.92
CA TYR A 50 3.77 -8.32 -11.86
C TYR A 50 3.14 -8.99 -10.63
N LEU A 51 3.27 -8.36 -9.46
CA LEU A 51 2.72 -8.90 -8.21
C LEU A 51 1.18 -8.97 -8.23
N ALA A 52 0.50 -8.05 -8.90
CA ALA A 52 -0.95 -8.10 -9.06
C ALA A 52 -1.37 -9.25 -10.01
N LEU A 53 -0.66 -9.44 -11.11
CA LEU A 53 -0.89 -10.57 -12.04
C LEU A 53 -0.67 -11.92 -11.36
N ALA A 54 0.42 -12.06 -10.60
CA ALA A 54 0.75 -13.29 -9.88
C ALA A 54 -0.29 -13.65 -8.78
N ARG A 55 -1.11 -12.70 -8.34
CA ARG A 55 -2.21 -12.95 -7.39
C ARG A 55 -3.46 -13.52 -8.05
N LEU A 56 -3.63 -13.40 -9.38
CA LEU A 56 -4.86 -13.80 -10.08
C LEU A 56 -5.21 -15.26 -9.86
N GLY A 57 -4.24 -16.18 -10.02
CA GLY A 57 -4.48 -17.62 -9.82
C GLY A 57 -4.94 -17.99 -8.42
N ARG A 58 -4.53 -17.23 -7.38
CA ARG A 58 -5.04 -17.41 -6.01
C ARG A 58 -6.43 -16.83 -5.82
N ARG A 59 -6.82 -15.83 -6.61
CA ARG A 59 -8.14 -15.19 -6.54
C ARG A 59 -9.20 -15.96 -7.33
N ASP A 60 -8.80 -16.48 -8.49
CA ASP A 60 -9.61 -17.34 -9.36
C ASP A 60 -8.68 -18.30 -10.14
N HIS A 61 -8.81 -19.60 -9.88
CA HIS A 61 -7.95 -20.63 -10.46
C HIS A 61 -8.01 -20.70 -12.00
N ARG A 62 -9.09 -20.20 -12.63
CA ARG A 62 -9.21 -20.12 -14.10
C ARG A 62 -8.18 -19.17 -14.71
N LEU A 63 -7.58 -18.30 -13.90
CA LEU A 63 -6.58 -17.31 -14.30
C LEU A 63 -5.19 -17.61 -13.70
N ALA A 64 -4.84 -18.89 -13.53
CA ALA A 64 -3.49 -19.27 -13.15
C ALA A 64 -2.51 -18.91 -14.28
N LEU A 65 -1.53 -18.05 -13.98
CA LEU A 65 -0.50 -17.58 -14.89
C LEU A 65 0.87 -18.09 -14.42
N SER A 66 1.73 -18.50 -15.36
CA SER A 66 3.13 -18.79 -15.06
C SER A 66 3.93 -17.50 -14.82
N ALA A 67 5.19 -17.63 -14.35
CA ALA A 67 6.07 -16.48 -14.21
C ALA A 67 6.34 -15.79 -15.55
N ASP A 68 6.53 -16.57 -16.62
CA ASP A 68 6.75 -16.05 -17.98
C ASP A 68 5.51 -15.32 -18.51
N ASP A 69 4.31 -15.86 -18.25
CA ASP A 69 3.06 -15.18 -18.62
C ASP A 69 2.90 -13.85 -17.86
N CYS A 70 3.24 -13.83 -16.56
CA CYS A 70 3.20 -12.62 -15.76
C CYS A 70 4.17 -11.57 -16.30
N ALA A 71 5.40 -11.96 -16.66
CA ALA A 71 6.40 -11.08 -17.26
C ALA A 71 5.95 -10.56 -18.64
N ALA A 72 5.36 -11.42 -19.48
CA ALA A 72 4.86 -11.03 -20.80
C ALA A 72 3.72 -10.00 -20.74
N LEU A 73 2.88 -10.06 -19.70
CA LEU A 73 1.73 -9.17 -19.51
C LEU A 73 2.05 -7.93 -18.66
N GLU A 74 3.23 -7.89 -18.03
CA GLU A 74 3.60 -6.88 -17.04
C GLU A 74 3.52 -5.46 -17.58
N ALA A 75 4.00 -5.21 -18.80
CA ALA A 75 3.98 -3.88 -19.41
C ALA A 75 2.54 -3.38 -19.65
N GLN A 76 1.62 -4.27 -20.07
CA GLN A 76 0.22 -3.90 -20.24
C GLN A 76 -0.47 -3.63 -18.90
N ALA A 77 -0.18 -4.44 -17.89
CA ALA A 77 -0.69 -4.22 -16.54
C ALA A 77 -0.14 -2.91 -15.94
N ALA A 78 1.15 -2.61 -16.16
CA ALA A 78 1.77 -1.37 -15.71
C ALA A 78 1.09 -0.12 -16.29
N GLU A 79 0.61 -0.16 -17.54
CA GLU A 79 -0.17 0.93 -18.13
C GLU A 79 -1.49 1.17 -17.36
N TRP A 80 -2.13 0.15 -16.78
CA TRP A 80 -3.30 0.38 -15.92
C TRP A 80 -2.92 1.17 -14.67
N PHE A 81 -1.82 0.80 -14.00
CA PHE A 81 -1.32 1.54 -12.85
C PHE A 81 -0.89 2.96 -13.21
N ALA A 82 -0.28 3.16 -14.38
CA ALA A 82 0.08 4.49 -14.88
C ALA A 82 -1.14 5.40 -15.11
N ARG A 83 -2.34 4.81 -15.24
CA ARG A 83 -3.63 5.52 -15.31
C ARG A 83 -4.30 5.73 -13.95
N GLY A 84 -3.59 5.43 -12.86
CA GLY A 84 -4.04 5.68 -11.49
C GLY A 84 -4.87 4.55 -10.87
N VAL A 85 -4.88 3.37 -11.49
CA VAL A 85 -5.61 2.20 -10.98
C VAL A 85 -4.77 1.44 -9.97
N ASP A 86 -5.39 0.97 -8.89
CA ASP A 86 -4.74 0.11 -7.90
C ASP A 86 -4.84 -1.40 -8.23
N ALA A 87 -4.15 -2.22 -7.45
CA ALA A 87 -4.07 -3.66 -7.71
C ALA A 87 -5.41 -4.38 -7.51
N GLU A 88 -6.23 -3.96 -6.53
CA GLU A 88 -7.51 -4.60 -6.25
C GLU A 88 -8.53 -4.30 -7.34
N TYR A 89 -8.53 -3.08 -7.86
CA TYR A 89 -9.33 -2.71 -9.02
C TYR A 89 -8.89 -3.49 -10.25
N LEU A 90 -7.58 -3.60 -10.53
CA LEU A 90 -7.07 -4.40 -11.65
C LEU A 90 -7.57 -5.85 -11.55
N ILE A 91 -7.39 -6.49 -10.39
CA ILE A 91 -7.80 -7.87 -10.16
C ILE A 91 -9.32 -8.02 -10.31
N SER A 92 -10.11 -7.11 -9.74
CA SER A 92 -11.57 -7.10 -9.87
C SER A 92 -12.01 -6.95 -11.32
N ALA A 93 -11.38 -6.04 -12.06
CA ALA A 93 -11.66 -5.81 -13.48
C ALA A 93 -11.33 -7.03 -14.35
N LEU A 94 -10.27 -7.78 -14.02
CA LEU A 94 -9.85 -8.99 -14.74
C LEU A 94 -10.70 -10.22 -14.39
N THR A 95 -11.23 -10.29 -13.19
CA THR A 95 -12.03 -11.43 -12.67
C THR A 95 -13.54 -11.25 -12.84
N ALA A 96 -14.03 -10.02 -13.09
CA ALA A 96 -15.45 -9.77 -13.30
C ALA A 96 -16.00 -10.56 -14.50
N GLY A 97 -17.16 -11.21 -14.38
CA GLY A 97 -17.84 -11.83 -15.53
C GLY A 97 -17.00 -12.85 -16.32
N LEU A 98 -16.12 -13.60 -15.64
CA LEU A 98 -15.32 -14.65 -16.26
C LEU A 98 -16.21 -15.77 -16.82
N PRO A 99 -15.93 -16.29 -18.04
CA PRO A 99 -16.64 -17.44 -18.59
C PRO A 99 -16.38 -18.69 -17.74
N ALA A 100 -17.29 -19.67 -17.81
CA ALA A 100 -17.19 -20.89 -17.00
C ALA A 100 -15.83 -21.59 -17.12
N ARG A 101 -15.21 -21.54 -18.30
CA ARG A 101 -13.86 -22.05 -18.57
C ARG A 101 -13.05 -21.00 -19.34
N VAL A 102 -11.76 -20.94 -19.03
CA VAL A 102 -10.75 -20.16 -19.77
C VAL A 102 -9.64 -21.11 -20.17
N ASP A 103 -9.54 -21.44 -21.46
CA ASP A 103 -8.55 -22.41 -21.94
C ASP A 103 -7.14 -21.83 -22.03
N ILE A 104 -7.03 -20.52 -22.32
CA ILE A 104 -5.73 -19.84 -22.47
C ILE A 104 -5.72 -18.56 -21.60
N PRO A 105 -5.35 -18.67 -20.31
CA PRO A 105 -5.38 -17.56 -19.36
C PRO A 105 -4.57 -16.34 -19.81
N VAL A 106 -3.34 -16.54 -20.28
CA VAL A 106 -2.46 -15.44 -20.72
C VAL A 106 -3.07 -14.63 -21.86
N ARG A 107 -3.68 -15.28 -22.85
CA ARG A 107 -4.33 -14.60 -23.98
C ARG A 107 -5.61 -13.90 -23.54
N PHE A 108 -6.40 -14.52 -22.67
CA PHE A 108 -7.61 -13.93 -22.14
C PHE A 108 -7.29 -12.64 -21.36
N VAL A 109 -6.34 -12.72 -20.43
CA VAL A 109 -5.91 -11.57 -19.62
C VAL A 109 -5.30 -10.49 -20.50
N GLY A 110 -4.40 -10.82 -21.44
CA GLY A 110 -3.80 -9.85 -22.35
C GLY A 110 -4.83 -9.10 -23.20
N ARG A 111 -5.86 -9.81 -23.70
CA ARG A 111 -6.96 -9.17 -24.43
C ARG A 111 -7.79 -8.28 -23.53
N ARG A 112 -8.10 -8.73 -22.32
CA ARG A 112 -8.88 -7.95 -21.37
C ARG A 112 -8.15 -6.69 -20.90
N LEU A 113 -6.84 -6.78 -20.66
CA LEU A 113 -5.98 -5.65 -20.35
C LEU A 113 -5.98 -4.61 -21.47
N ALA A 114 -6.06 -5.02 -22.74
CA ALA A 114 -6.15 -4.11 -23.87
C ALA A 114 -7.58 -3.51 -24.02
N ASP A 115 -8.60 -4.36 -24.01
CA ASP A 115 -9.98 -3.98 -24.34
C ASP A 115 -10.67 -3.20 -23.20
N LYS A 116 -10.26 -3.42 -21.94
CA LYS A 116 -10.86 -2.79 -20.75
C LYS A 116 -9.98 -1.73 -20.11
N ILE A 117 -8.95 -1.27 -20.82
CA ILE A 117 -8.00 -0.32 -20.25
C ILE A 117 -8.70 0.98 -19.85
N PRO A 118 -8.56 1.46 -18.60
CA PRO A 118 -9.22 2.68 -18.13
C PRO A 118 -8.81 3.88 -18.97
N PRO A 119 -9.69 4.88 -19.20
CA PRO A 119 -9.28 6.09 -19.89
C PRO A 119 -8.21 6.83 -19.09
N ARG A 120 -7.34 7.58 -19.78
CA ARG A 120 -6.44 8.50 -19.09
C ARG A 120 -7.28 9.63 -18.53
N LEU A 121 -7.45 9.67 -17.22
CA LEU A 121 -7.95 10.85 -16.56
C LEU A 121 -6.89 11.95 -16.75
N PRO A 122 -7.29 13.20 -17.02
CA PRO A 122 -6.38 14.32 -16.85
C PRO A 122 -5.77 14.12 -15.47
N ALA A 123 -4.43 14.12 -15.37
CA ALA A 123 -3.81 14.11 -14.07
C ALA A 123 -4.43 15.31 -13.35
N GLU A 124 -5.34 15.05 -12.39
CA GLU A 124 -5.50 15.96 -11.27
C GLU A 124 -4.08 16.19 -10.88
N ARG A 125 -3.62 17.42 -11.07
CA ARG A 125 -2.23 17.76 -10.83
C ARG A 125 -2.06 17.42 -9.37
N THR A 126 -1.61 16.20 -9.09
CA THR A 126 -1.15 15.82 -7.77
C THR A 126 -0.20 16.94 -7.52
N SER A 127 -0.54 17.73 -6.53
CA SER A 127 0.06 19.02 -6.32
C SER A 127 1.52 18.73 -5.97
N ARG A 128 2.39 18.55 -6.99
CA ARG A 128 3.62 19.32 -7.04
C ARG A 128 3.13 20.67 -6.66
N VAL A 129 3.47 21.08 -5.46
CA VAL A 129 3.16 22.38 -4.89
C VAL A 129 3.54 23.39 -5.98
N ALA A 130 2.59 23.69 -6.86
CA ALA A 130 2.64 24.87 -7.68
C ALA A 130 2.78 25.94 -6.61
N PRO A 131 3.80 26.81 -6.68
CA PRO A 131 4.10 27.74 -5.60
C PRO A 131 2.77 28.35 -5.20
N ALA A 132 2.30 27.99 -3.99
CA ALA A 132 0.96 28.32 -3.55
C ALA A 132 0.81 29.80 -3.84
N ARG A 133 -0.23 30.17 -4.61
CA ARG A 133 -0.51 31.57 -4.94
C ARG A 133 -0.33 32.32 -3.63
N ARG A 134 0.75 33.10 -3.50
CA ARG A 134 1.22 33.52 -2.17
C ARG A 134 0.18 34.50 -1.66
N VAL A 135 -0.70 34.03 -0.78
CA VAL A 135 -1.73 34.87 -0.18
C VAL A 135 -1.00 35.91 0.66
N LEU A 136 -1.19 37.17 0.28
CA LEU A 136 -0.78 38.32 1.07
C LEU A 136 -2.02 38.79 1.83
N VAL A 137 -1.83 39.09 3.11
CA VAL A 137 -2.82 39.71 3.99
C VAL A 137 -2.37 41.14 4.27
N GLU A 138 -3.31 42.05 4.48
CA GLU A 138 -3.03 43.46 4.72
C GLU A 138 -3.07 43.77 6.22
N CYS A 139 -2.24 44.73 6.64
CA CYS A 139 -2.27 45.24 8.01
C CYS A 139 -3.58 45.98 8.26
N THR A 140 -4.27 45.65 9.35
CA THR A 140 -5.56 46.29 9.68
C THR A 140 -5.43 47.78 10.02
N GLU A 141 -4.21 48.27 10.31
CA GLU A 141 -3.95 49.66 10.66
C GLU A 141 -3.42 50.47 9.46
N CYS A 142 -2.33 50.01 8.82
CA CYS A 142 -1.65 50.77 7.78
C CYS A 142 -1.83 50.21 6.36
N GLY A 143 -2.57 49.10 6.18
CA GLY A 143 -2.82 48.47 4.88
C GLY A 143 -1.60 47.79 4.25
N ALA A 144 -0.45 47.73 4.94
CA ALA A 144 0.77 47.13 4.39
C ALA A 144 0.55 45.64 4.08
N PRO A 145 0.80 45.17 2.83
CA PRO A 145 0.66 43.77 2.47
C PRO A 145 1.82 42.95 3.03
N GLY A 146 1.52 41.78 3.58
CA GLY A 146 2.54 40.86 4.10
C GLY A 146 2.05 39.43 4.14
N ARG A 147 2.96 38.51 4.49
CA ARG A 147 2.59 37.11 4.71
C ARG A 147 1.75 36.98 5.99
N PRO A 148 0.86 35.99 6.10
CA PRO A 148 0.09 35.77 7.32
C PRO A 148 0.99 35.60 8.56
N GLU A 149 2.18 35.01 8.42
CA GLU A 149 3.13 34.88 9.52
C GLU A 149 3.81 36.20 9.92
N ALA A 150 3.81 37.21 9.03
CA ALA A 150 4.39 38.54 9.28
C ALA A 150 3.39 39.52 9.92
N LEU A 151 2.11 39.16 9.94
CA LEU A 151 1.02 39.91 10.56
C LEU A 151 0.31 39.05 11.63
N PRO A 152 0.98 38.64 12.72
CA PRO A 152 0.26 38.05 13.84
C PRO A 152 -0.83 39.03 14.32
N ASP A 153 -2.01 38.56 14.70
CA ASP A 153 -3.12 39.44 15.13
C ASP A 153 -3.58 40.48 14.08
N GLY A 154 -3.19 40.34 12.81
CA GLY A 154 -3.54 41.28 11.73
C GLY A 154 -2.70 42.56 11.68
N LEU A 155 -1.67 42.69 12.52
CA LEU A 155 -0.82 43.89 12.60
C LEU A 155 0.62 43.62 12.19
N CYS A 156 1.15 44.47 11.31
CA CYS A 156 2.57 44.46 10.97
C CYS A 156 3.43 44.85 12.19
N ARG A 157 4.71 44.45 12.16
CA ARG A 157 5.66 44.69 13.26
C ARG A 157 5.69 46.14 13.79
N PRO A 158 5.74 47.21 12.97
CA PRO A 158 5.75 48.58 13.47
C PRO A 158 4.44 48.94 14.18
N CYS A 159 3.28 48.73 13.54
CA CYS A 159 1.99 49.03 14.16
C CYS A 159 1.79 48.27 15.48
N ARG A 160 2.24 47.01 15.57
CA ARG A 160 2.22 46.27 16.85
C ARG A 160 3.09 46.89 17.93
N ALA A 161 4.26 47.44 17.57
CA ALA A 161 5.14 48.11 18.52
C ALA A 161 4.48 49.39 19.06
N ASP A 162 3.76 50.11 18.21
CA ASP A 162 3.02 51.33 18.57
C ASP A 162 1.79 51.02 19.44
N HIS A 163 1.12 49.88 19.20
CA HIS A 163 -0.01 49.42 20.00
C HIS A 163 0.36 48.63 21.25
N ARG A 164 1.63 48.27 21.44
CA ARG A 164 2.05 47.61 22.67
C ARG A 164 1.93 48.66 23.78
N PRO A 165 1.04 48.51 24.77
CA PRO A 165 1.05 49.40 25.91
C PRO A 165 2.44 49.27 26.52
N GLY A 166 3.22 50.34 26.44
CA GLY A 166 4.51 50.41 27.06
C GLY A 166 4.33 49.99 28.51
N THR A 167 5.20 49.10 28.98
CA THR A 167 5.46 48.93 30.41
C THR A 167 6.10 50.22 30.92
N GLY A 168 5.33 51.31 30.92
CA GLY A 168 5.58 52.55 31.62
C GLY A 168 4.75 52.49 32.89
N GLY A 169 5.42 52.64 34.03
CA GLY A 169 4.85 52.45 35.36
C GLY A 169 3.49 53.10 35.53
N THR A 170 2.45 52.27 35.62
CA THR A 170 1.20 52.65 36.26
C THR A 170 1.26 52.09 37.66
N THR A 171 1.54 52.96 38.63
CA THR A 171 1.28 52.70 40.04
C THR A 171 -0.16 52.19 40.16
N PRO A 172 -0.40 51.00 40.75
CA PRO A 172 -1.77 50.56 40.95
C PRO A 172 -2.48 51.56 41.88
N PRO A 173 -3.70 52.03 41.56
CA PRO A 173 -4.49 52.72 42.56
C PRO A 173 -4.72 51.74 43.71
N ARG A 174 -4.29 52.16 44.91
CA ARG A 174 -4.51 51.47 46.18
C ARG A 174 -5.98 51.07 46.31
N PRO A 175 -6.32 49.85 46.75
CA PRO A 175 -7.70 49.47 47.02
C PRO A 175 -8.20 50.30 48.20
N THR A 176 -9.18 51.16 47.95
CA THR A 176 -10.07 51.68 48.99
C THR A 176 -11.09 50.60 49.30
N GLU A 177 -11.22 50.28 50.58
CA GLU A 177 -12.09 49.23 51.11
C GLU A 177 -13.59 49.50 50.85
N ALA A 178 -14.24 48.47 50.26
CA ALA A 178 -15.63 47.98 50.45
C ALA A 178 -16.84 48.86 50.00
N PRO A 179 -18.05 48.29 49.73
CA PRO A 179 -18.49 46.89 49.93
C PRO A 179 -19.20 46.19 48.75
N ALA A 180 -19.33 44.87 48.90
CA ALA A 180 -20.35 43.92 48.41
C ALA A 180 -21.24 44.27 47.20
N ASP A 181 -20.90 43.70 46.04
CA ASP A 181 -21.83 42.85 45.27
C ASP A 181 -21.02 42.04 44.26
N ALA A 182 -20.56 40.87 44.72
CA ALA A 182 -19.79 39.95 43.91
C ALA A 182 -20.72 39.28 42.90
N ALA A 183 -20.59 39.67 41.63
CA ALA A 183 -21.05 38.85 40.52
C ALA A 183 -20.52 37.42 40.74
N PRO A 184 -21.38 36.37 40.71
CA PRO A 184 -20.92 35.02 41.00
C PRO A 184 -19.83 34.65 40.00
N GLY A 185 -18.62 34.44 40.51
CA GLY A 185 -17.51 33.95 39.70
C GLY A 185 -17.91 32.65 39.00
N ILE A 186 -17.32 32.39 37.84
CA ILE A 186 -17.66 31.27 36.95
C ILE A 186 -17.80 29.93 37.70
N GLY A 187 -17.02 29.72 38.77
CA GLY A 187 -17.15 28.56 39.64
C GLY A 187 -18.52 28.40 40.33
N ALA A 188 -19.13 29.49 40.79
CA ALA A 188 -20.45 29.47 41.41
C ALA A 188 -21.56 29.19 40.38
N TYR A 189 -21.41 29.72 39.16
CA TYR A 189 -22.31 29.43 38.04
C TYR A 189 -22.25 27.95 37.63
N VAL A 190 -21.04 27.38 37.55
CA VAL A 190 -20.84 25.97 37.21
C VAL A 190 -21.36 25.05 38.33
N ALA A 191 -21.27 25.45 39.60
CA ALA A 191 -21.86 24.70 40.71
C ALA A 191 -23.39 24.64 40.61
N ALA A 192 -24.05 25.78 40.35
CA ALA A 192 -25.50 25.86 40.22
C ALA A 192 -26.05 24.99 39.07
N LEU A 193 -25.37 24.98 37.91
CA LEU A 193 -25.74 24.10 36.79
C LEU A 193 -25.66 22.62 37.16
N ARG A 194 -24.64 22.25 37.95
CA ARG A 194 -24.41 20.86 38.34
C ARG A 194 -25.45 20.35 39.33
N ASP A 195 -25.98 21.22 40.19
CA ASP A 195 -27.05 20.87 41.12
C ASP A 195 -28.40 20.71 40.41
N MET A 196 -28.70 21.55 39.41
CA MET A 196 -29.93 21.38 38.60
C MET A 196 -29.95 20.06 37.81
N LEU A 197 -28.79 19.56 37.39
CA LEU A 197 -28.65 18.29 36.67
C LEU A 197 -28.70 17.06 37.59
N LYS A 198 -28.75 17.24 38.91
CA LYS A 198 -28.71 16.18 39.92
C LYS A 198 -30.03 15.94 40.65
N ALA A 199 -31.06 16.74 40.39
CA ALA A 199 -32.41 16.44 40.86
C ALA A 199 -33.03 15.32 39.98
N PRO A 200 -33.75 14.34 40.58
CA PRO A 200 -34.19 13.12 39.90
C PRO A 200 -35.28 13.35 38.84
#